data_AF-A0A822F9U6-F1
#
_entry.id   AF-A0A822F9U6-F1
#
_cell.length_a   1.000
_cell.length_b   1.000
_cell.length_c   1.000
_cell.angle_alpha   90.00
_cell.angle_beta   90.00
_cell.angle_gamma   90.00
#
_symmetry.space_group_name_H-M   'P 1'
#
loop_
_entity.id
_entity.type
_entity.pdbx_description
1 polymer ?
#
loop_
_entity_poly.entity_id
_entity_poly.type
_entity_poly.pdbx_seq_one_letter_code
_entity_poly.pdbx_strand_id
1 'polypeptide(L)'
;TQLCVDMSIKGDNVQRELIQRIEYLPNICTELANGNENSIPLLKPAIEFYIEFMKHFHPSSISDNEEFLPIIKYLVEHGNTTVYQWRTGGNIPVSIERPPLNYKFAETTEINEEEPNIILGLDDDDDLITSTEGIEVKQTAEQSNVIDFDTEAEIDWSAIDTVPELLDPALSSNGTNPNLIADALREASLNGSNQPIDDGIARGNDALTLLENRSTYTLFIHELYRLQSFLKQRLNEYHVNETILMTFIMQNAPISIQKINENDLKSFLKNVDSIFTSIAHRQLDRLFSMRDSYKFVDRLINCFQQKKISIERNRLQQKELEEKASNSLQEEQQLKEKLNLLISYTKQLKEQVAKEISTKKCQNRRINIMGEINTL
;
A
#
# COMPACT_ATOMS: atom_id res chain seq x y z
N THR A 1 2.29 -9.89 -7.91
CA THR A 1 2.94 -8.62 -7.48
C THR A 1 2.55 -8.33 -6.04
N GLN A 2 3.37 -7.59 -5.28
CA GLN A 2 3.05 -7.22 -3.89
C GLN A 2 1.71 -6.48 -3.78
N LEU A 3 1.39 -5.64 -4.78
CA LEU A 3 0.11 -4.96 -4.92
C LEU A 3 -1.11 -5.91 -5.03
N CYS A 4 -0.98 -7.07 -5.70
CA CYS A 4 -2.04 -8.09 -5.74
C CYS A 4 -2.23 -8.77 -4.38
N VAL A 5 -1.13 -9.04 -3.68
CA VAL A 5 -1.15 -9.64 -2.33
C VAL A 5 -1.82 -8.68 -1.35
N ASP A 6 -1.46 -7.41 -1.42
CA ASP A 6 -2.03 -6.36 -0.59
C ASP A 6 -3.55 -6.27 -0.77
N MET A 7 -4.05 -6.32 -2.01
CA MET A 7 -5.49 -6.32 -2.25
C MET A 7 -6.17 -7.68 -2.15
N SER A 8 -5.42 -8.75 -1.84
CA SER A 8 -5.91 -10.13 -1.80
C SER A 8 -6.59 -10.54 -3.11
N ILE A 9 -6.04 -10.12 -4.25
CA ILE A 9 -6.54 -10.43 -5.59
C ILE A 9 -5.54 -11.34 -6.33
N LYS A 10 -6.04 -12.15 -7.26
CA LYS A 10 -5.21 -13.03 -8.11
C LYS A 10 -4.57 -12.26 -9.24
N GLY A 11 -5.29 -11.28 -9.79
CA GLY A 11 -4.83 -10.43 -10.89
C GLY A 11 -5.15 -10.97 -12.28
N ASP A 12 -6.09 -11.93 -12.40
CA ASP A 12 -6.51 -12.49 -13.69
C ASP A 12 -7.49 -11.53 -14.37
N ASN A 13 -8.55 -11.13 -13.66
CA ASN A 13 -9.45 -10.06 -14.06
C ASN A 13 -9.59 -9.05 -12.92
N VAL A 14 -8.60 -8.16 -12.85
CA VAL A 14 -8.49 -7.13 -11.81
C VAL A 14 -9.82 -6.39 -11.61
N GLN A 15 -10.54 -6.03 -12.68
CA GLN A 15 -11.80 -5.30 -12.57
C GLN A 15 -12.87 -6.09 -11.80
N ARG A 16 -13.12 -7.34 -12.19
CA ARG A 16 -14.12 -8.19 -11.52
C ARG A 16 -13.72 -8.52 -10.08
N GLU A 17 -12.43 -8.80 -9.85
CA GLU A 17 -11.91 -9.13 -8.53
C GLU A 17 -12.04 -7.96 -7.54
N LEU A 18 -11.81 -6.72 -8.01
CA LEU A 18 -11.99 -5.52 -7.21
C LEU A 18 -13.47 -5.28 -6.82
N ILE A 19 -14.40 -5.44 -7.77
CA ILE A 19 -15.85 -5.30 -7.50
C ILE A 19 -16.29 -6.34 -6.47
N GLN A 20 -15.89 -7.60 -6.65
CA GLN A 20 -16.21 -8.67 -5.73
C GLN A 20 -15.70 -8.38 -4.32
N ARG A 21 -14.54 -7.72 -4.21
CA ARG A 21 -13.98 -7.31 -2.92
C ARG A 21 -14.81 -6.22 -2.25
N ILE A 22 -15.36 -5.28 -3.01
CA ILE A 22 -16.26 -4.24 -2.50
C ILE A 22 -17.60 -4.84 -2.09
N GLU A 23 -18.12 -5.81 -2.83
CA GLU A 23 -19.32 -6.55 -2.44
C GLU A 23 -19.12 -7.38 -1.17
N TYR A 24 -17.89 -7.87 -0.94
CA TYR A 24 -17.53 -8.57 0.29
C TYR A 24 -17.29 -7.63 1.49
N LEU A 25 -17.16 -6.31 1.28
CA LEU A 25 -16.89 -5.32 2.34
C LEU A 25 -17.85 -5.43 3.55
N PRO A 26 -19.19 -5.54 3.37
CA PRO A 26 -20.11 -5.76 4.48
C PRO A 26 -19.77 -6.98 5.32
N ASN A 27 -19.34 -8.08 4.69
CA ASN A 27 -18.94 -9.30 5.39
C ASN A 27 -17.64 -9.09 6.17
N ILE A 28 -16.70 -8.31 5.62
CA ILE A 28 -15.48 -7.92 6.35
C ILE A 28 -15.85 -7.11 7.59
N CYS A 29 -16.80 -6.19 7.48
CA CYS A 29 -17.25 -5.35 8.60
C CYS A 29 -18.01 -6.17 9.66
N THR A 30 -18.85 -7.13 9.26
CA THR A 30 -19.56 -8.01 10.21
C THR A 30 -18.62 -8.99 10.90
N GLU A 31 -17.63 -9.54 10.18
CA GLU A 31 -16.56 -10.34 10.79
C GLU A 31 -15.71 -9.52 11.77
N LEU A 32 -15.45 -8.25 11.50
CA LEU A 32 -14.73 -7.38 12.45
C LEU A 32 -15.53 -7.19 13.74
N ALA A 33 -16.85 -7.03 13.62
CA ALA A 33 -17.73 -6.86 14.77
C ALA A 33 -17.94 -8.14 15.58
N ASN A 34 -18.11 -9.29 14.91
CA ASN A 34 -18.57 -10.53 15.52
C ASN A 34 -17.52 -11.67 15.55
N GLY A 35 -16.34 -11.47 14.97
CA GLY A 35 -15.33 -12.52 14.82
C GLY A 35 -14.82 -13.06 16.15
N ASN A 36 -14.50 -14.36 16.22
CA ASN A 36 -14.23 -15.06 17.47
C ASN A 36 -12.89 -14.68 18.14
N GLU A 37 -11.85 -14.40 17.35
CA GLU A 37 -10.48 -14.15 17.88
C GLU A 37 -10.13 -12.66 18.04
N ASN A 38 -10.81 -11.76 17.31
CA ASN A 38 -10.56 -10.31 17.30
C ASN A 38 -11.87 -9.50 17.44
N SER A 39 -12.76 -9.97 18.31
CA SER A 39 -14.10 -9.40 18.48
C SER A 39 -14.06 -8.07 19.23
N ILE A 40 -14.83 -7.09 18.73
CA ILE A 40 -15.11 -5.84 19.45
C ILE A 40 -15.65 -6.10 20.88
N PRO A 41 -16.52 -7.10 21.13
CA PRO A 41 -16.93 -7.51 22.48
C PRO A 41 -15.81 -7.78 23.48
N LEU A 42 -14.63 -8.22 23.03
CA LEU A 42 -13.47 -8.47 23.90
C LEU A 42 -12.92 -7.19 24.53
N LEU A 43 -13.26 -6.02 23.98
CA LEU A 43 -12.88 -4.72 24.52
C LEU A 43 -13.73 -4.28 25.71
N LYS A 44 -14.84 -4.97 26.00
CA LYS A 44 -15.78 -4.57 27.07
C LYS A 44 -15.08 -4.26 28.41
N PRO A 45 -14.17 -5.10 28.95
CA PRO A 45 -13.49 -4.80 30.21
C PRO A 45 -12.60 -3.55 30.14
N ALA A 46 -11.95 -3.32 28.98
CA ALA A 46 -11.10 -2.15 28.77
C ALA A 46 -11.91 -0.85 28.67
N ILE A 47 -13.09 -0.92 28.04
CA ILE A 47 -14.03 0.20 27.92
C ILE A 47 -14.61 0.56 29.29
N GLU A 48 -15.06 -0.44 30.05
CA GLU A 48 -15.58 -0.24 31.41
C GLU A 48 -14.52 0.43 32.30
N PHE A 49 -13.28 -0.07 32.25
CA PHE A 49 -12.16 0.54 32.96
C PHE A 49 -11.92 2.00 32.54
N TYR A 50 -11.86 2.27 31.23
CA TYR A 50 -11.67 3.64 30.73
C TYR A 50 -12.77 4.59 31.20
N ILE A 51 -14.04 4.17 31.09
CA ILE A 51 -15.19 5.00 31.46
C ILE A 51 -15.18 5.30 32.96
N GLU A 52 -14.96 4.29 33.81
CA GLU A 52 -14.91 4.49 35.25
C GLU A 52 -13.73 5.37 35.66
N PHE A 53 -12.58 5.19 35.02
CA PHE A 53 -11.40 6.02 35.25
C PHE A 53 -11.66 7.48 34.90
N MET A 54 -12.20 7.76 33.71
CA MET A 54 -12.51 9.12 33.27
C MET A 54 -13.58 9.76 34.15
N LYS A 55 -14.61 9.01 34.55
CA LYS A 55 -15.66 9.49 35.46
C LYS A 55 -15.12 9.91 36.82
N HIS A 56 -14.15 9.16 37.34
CA HIS A 56 -13.60 9.42 38.67
C HIS A 56 -12.57 10.56 38.68
N PHE A 57 -11.64 10.58 37.72
CA PHE A 57 -10.53 11.54 37.72
C PHE A 57 -10.81 12.83 36.94
N HIS A 58 -11.82 12.85 36.08
CA HIS A 58 -12.24 14.02 35.31
C HIS A 58 -13.74 14.32 35.44
N PRO A 59 -14.27 14.53 36.66
CA PRO A 59 -15.70 14.77 36.87
C PRO A 59 -16.17 16.09 36.20
N SER A 60 -15.29 17.09 36.09
CA SER A 60 -15.61 18.40 35.51
C SER A 60 -15.62 18.42 33.98
N SER A 61 -15.07 17.39 33.32
CA SER A 61 -15.09 17.26 31.86
C SER A 61 -16.40 16.64 31.35
N ILE A 62 -17.23 16.11 32.25
CA ILE A 62 -18.49 15.46 31.90
C ILE A 62 -19.56 16.55 31.89
N SER A 63 -19.77 17.20 30.75
CA SER A 63 -21.07 17.83 30.50
C SER A 63 -22.12 16.71 30.46
N ASP A 64 -23.38 16.99 30.85
CA ASP A 64 -24.46 15.97 30.93
C ASP A 64 -24.68 15.21 29.60
N ASN A 65 -24.13 15.68 28.48
CA ASN A 65 -24.24 15.12 27.13
C ASN A 65 -22.96 14.43 26.61
N GLU A 66 -21.83 14.41 27.34
CA GLU A 66 -20.60 13.79 26.85
C GLU A 66 -20.56 12.28 27.15
N GLU A 67 -20.90 11.46 26.14
CA GLU A 67 -20.76 10.00 26.21
C GLU A 67 -19.33 9.57 25.84
N PHE A 68 -18.67 8.76 26.68
CA PHE A 68 -17.33 8.26 26.37
C PHE A 68 -17.39 7.05 25.43
N LEU A 69 -16.64 7.10 24.33
CA LEU A 69 -16.52 6.02 23.33
C LEU A 69 -17.90 5.57 22.77
N PRO A 70 -18.71 6.50 22.22
CA PRO A 70 -20.09 6.22 21.82
C PRO A 70 -20.21 5.11 20.76
N ILE A 71 -19.29 5.03 19.81
CA ILE A 71 -19.36 4.02 18.75
C ILE A 71 -18.93 2.64 19.24
N ILE A 72 -17.78 2.54 19.93
CA ILE A 72 -17.29 1.25 20.42
C ILE A 72 -18.26 0.67 21.44
N LYS A 73 -18.77 1.48 22.37
CA LYS A 73 -19.76 1.04 23.37
C LYS A 73 -21.02 0.49 22.70
N TYR A 74 -21.56 1.23 21.73
CA TYR A 74 -22.73 0.79 21.00
C TYR A 74 -22.48 -0.50 20.20
N LEU A 75 -21.32 -0.64 19.55
CA LEU A 75 -20.94 -1.86 18.83
C LEU A 75 -20.81 -3.08 19.75
N VAL A 76 -20.34 -2.91 21.00
CA VAL A 76 -20.28 -3.99 21.99
C VAL A 76 -21.68 -4.44 22.44
N GLU A 77 -22.61 -3.50 22.59
CA GLU A 77 -23.96 -3.79 23.12
C GLU A 77 -24.94 -4.28 22.04
N HIS A 78 -24.87 -3.70 20.83
CA HIS A 78 -25.87 -3.88 19.78
C HIS A 78 -25.31 -4.53 18.51
N GLY A 79 -23.98 -4.65 18.39
CA GLY A 79 -23.31 -5.18 17.19
C GLY A 79 -23.29 -4.18 16.02
N ASN A 80 -22.82 -4.64 14.86
CA ASN A 80 -22.73 -3.83 13.64
C ASN A 80 -24.11 -3.61 12.99
N THR A 81 -24.83 -2.60 13.48
CA THR A 81 -26.15 -2.21 12.98
C THR A 81 -26.06 -1.02 12.00
N THR A 82 -27.20 -0.61 11.45
CA THR A 82 -27.26 0.54 10.52
C THR A 82 -26.99 1.86 11.24
N VAL A 83 -26.43 2.83 10.52
CA VAL A 83 -26.23 4.19 11.03
C VAL A 83 -27.58 4.83 11.43
N TYR A 84 -28.66 4.54 10.69
CA TYR A 84 -30.02 4.95 11.06
C TYR A 84 -30.42 4.47 12.46
N GLN A 85 -30.19 3.19 12.77
CA GLN A 85 -30.55 2.61 14.06
C GLN A 85 -29.76 3.26 15.20
N TRP A 86 -28.46 3.51 15.00
CA TRP A 86 -27.63 4.22 15.96
C TRP A 86 -28.10 5.66 16.19
N ARG A 87 -28.36 6.42 15.11
CA ARG A 87 -28.80 7.82 15.18
C ARG A 87 -30.15 7.98 15.88
N THR A 88 -31.06 7.04 15.65
CA THR A 88 -32.43 7.06 16.18
C THR A 88 -32.54 6.39 17.57
N GLY A 89 -31.41 5.98 18.16
CA GLY A 89 -31.40 5.41 19.52
C GLY A 89 -32.01 4.01 19.62
N GLY A 90 -31.92 3.20 18.57
CA GLY A 90 -32.33 1.79 18.58
C GLY A 90 -33.53 1.44 17.70
N ASN A 91 -34.14 2.39 16.99
CA ASN A 91 -35.23 2.11 16.06
C ASN A 91 -34.71 1.39 14.80
N ILE A 92 -35.23 0.19 14.56
CA ILE A 92 -34.89 -0.60 13.37
C ILE A 92 -35.60 0.00 12.15
N PRO A 93 -34.90 0.28 11.05
CA PRO A 93 -35.55 0.80 9.85
C PRO A 93 -36.50 -0.24 9.23
N VAL A 94 -37.66 0.23 8.77
CA VAL A 94 -38.71 -0.55 8.08
C VAL A 94 -38.26 -0.96 6.68
N SER A 95 -37.43 -0.15 6.02
CA SER A 95 -36.82 -0.44 4.72
C SER A 95 -35.42 0.15 4.64
N ILE A 96 -34.50 -0.55 3.95
CA ILE A 96 -33.10 -0.14 3.78
C ILE A 96 -32.83 0.06 2.29
N GLU A 97 -32.62 1.32 1.88
CA GLU A 97 -32.27 1.70 0.52
C GLU A 97 -30.75 2.00 0.46
N ARG A 98 -29.95 0.96 0.16
CA ARG A 98 -28.50 1.10 0.05
C ARG A 98 -28.10 1.96 -1.16
N PRO A 99 -27.05 2.78 -1.06
CA PRO A 99 -26.53 3.52 -2.20
C PRO A 99 -26.12 2.55 -3.32
N PRO A 100 -26.52 2.79 -4.58
CA PRO A 100 -26.08 1.95 -5.68
C PRO A 100 -24.57 2.11 -5.88
N LEU A 101 -23.89 1.00 -6.11
CA LEU A 101 -22.50 0.98 -6.54
C LEU A 101 -22.47 1.49 -8.00
N ASN A 102 -22.20 2.77 -8.20
CA ASN A 102 -22.23 3.40 -9.52
C ASN A 102 -20.92 3.10 -10.29
N TYR A 103 -20.69 1.83 -10.59
CA TYR A 103 -19.60 1.42 -11.45
C TYR A 103 -20.04 1.45 -12.90
N LYS A 104 -19.65 2.51 -13.62
CA LYS A 104 -19.69 2.51 -15.08
C LYS A 104 -18.37 1.97 -15.60
N PHE A 105 -18.21 0.65 -15.59
CA PHE A 105 -17.15 0.05 -16.39
C PHE A 105 -17.62 0.10 -17.83
N ALA A 106 -16.83 0.72 -18.70
CA ALA A 106 -16.96 0.44 -20.12
C ALA A 106 -16.80 -1.07 -20.25
N GLU A 107 -17.82 -1.76 -20.78
CA GLU A 107 -17.69 -3.15 -21.17
C GLU A 107 -16.40 -3.23 -21.98
N THR A 108 -15.40 -3.96 -21.46
CA THR A 108 -14.34 -4.45 -22.32
C THR A 108 -15.07 -5.33 -23.31
N THR A 109 -15.36 -4.78 -24.48
CA THR A 109 -15.52 -5.56 -25.70
C THR A 109 -14.51 -6.67 -25.62
N GLU A 110 -15.01 -7.91 -25.60
CA GLU A 110 -14.22 -9.09 -25.83
C GLU A 110 -13.42 -8.79 -27.10
N ILE A 111 -12.17 -8.39 -26.93
CA ILE A 111 -11.22 -8.34 -28.03
C ILE A 111 -11.04 -9.82 -28.32
N ASN A 112 -11.76 -10.29 -29.35
CA ASN A 112 -11.54 -11.58 -29.95
C ASN A 112 -10.04 -11.83 -30.03
N GLU A 113 -9.65 -13.08 -29.79
CA GLU A 113 -8.30 -13.63 -29.92
C GLU A 113 -7.78 -13.51 -31.36
N GLU A 114 -7.65 -12.30 -31.88
CA GLU A 114 -6.81 -12.00 -33.02
C GLU A 114 -5.57 -11.34 -32.45
N GLU A 115 -4.46 -12.07 -32.54
CA GLU A 115 -3.13 -11.61 -32.19
C GLU A 115 -2.96 -10.14 -32.60
N PRO A 116 -2.45 -9.26 -31.72
CA PRO A 116 -1.98 -7.99 -32.20
C PRO A 116 -0.81 -8.30 -33.13
N ASN A 117 -1.04 -8.26 -34.44
CA ASN A 117 -0.01 -7.96 -35.42
C ASN A 117 0.49 -6.56 -35.07
N ILE A 118 1.37 -6.51 -34.08
CA ILE A 118 2.27 -5.39 -33.86
C ILE A 118 3.11 -5.38 -35.13
N ILE A 119 2.77 -4.48 -36.05
CA ILE A 119 3.68 -4.05 -37.10
C ILE A 119 4.84 -3.39 -36.36
N LEU A 120 5.79 -4.22 -35.93
CA LEU A 120 7.14 -3.81 -35.68
C LEU A 120 7.62 -3.31 -37.04
N GLY A 121 7.77 -1.98 -37.17
CA GLY A 121 8.53 -1.39 -38.25
C GLY A 121 9.96 -1.91 -38.18
N LEU A 122 10.15 -3.10 -38.74
CA LEU A 122 11.41 -3.57 -39.27
C LEU A 122 11.62 -2.78 -40.55
N ASP A 123 12.19 -1.59 -40.43
CA ASP A 123 12.88 -0.98 -41.57
C ASP A 123 14.25 -1.66 -41.66
N ASP A 124 14.24 -2.87 -42.21
CA ASP A 124 15.38 -3.45 -42.91
C ASP A 124 15.54 -2.69 -44.23
N ASP A 125 16.20 -1.54 -44.20
CA ASP A 125 16.78 -0.94 -45.40
C ASP A 125 18.25 -0.58 -45.12
N ASP A 126 19.09 -1.49 -45.63
CA ASP A 126 20.52 -1.38 -45.83
C ASP A 126 20.78 -0.26 -46.84
N ASP A 127 21.13 0.94 -46.38
CA ASP A 127 21.72 1.98 -47.25
C ASP A 127 22.96 2.61 -46.62
N LEU A 128 24.08 2.06 -47.06
CA LEU A 128 25.43 2.62 -47.05
C LEU A 128 25.43 4.10 -47.48
N ILE A 129 25.63 5.03 -46.54
CA ILE A 129 26.16 6.36 -46.85
C ILE A 129 27.33 6.68 -45.93
N THR A 130 28.53 6.46 -46.48
CA THR A 130 29.78 7.05 -46.01
C THR A 130 29.82 8.53 -46.39
N SER A 131 29.83 9.46 -45.43
CA SER A 131 30.66 10.69 -45.45
C SER A 131 30.23 11.68 -44.37
N THR A 132 31.17 11.95 -43.45
CA THR A 132 31.63 13.27 -43.00
C THR A 132 30.71 14.49 -43.01
N GLU A 133 30.79 15.22 -41.89
CA GLU A 133 30.48 16.64 -41.65
C GLU A 133 29.05 17.01 -41.24
N GLY A 134 29.00 17.83 -40.18
CA GLY A 134 27.83 18.06 -39.36
C GLY A 134 26.73 18.86 -40.03
N ILE A 135 25.50 18.52 -39.66
CA ILE A 135 24.32 19.32 -39.96
C ILE A 135 23.44 19.34 -38.70
N GLU A 136 23.38 20.50 -38.07
CA GLU A 136 22.36 20.88 -37.09
C GLU A 136 20.97 20.79 -37.75
N VAL A 137 20.08 19.97 -37.21
CA VAL A 137 18.67 19.98 -37.60
C VAL A 137 17.86 20.68 -36.51
N LYS A 138 17.47 21.92 -36.84
CA LYS A 138 16.57 22.76 -36.06
C LYS A 138 15.19 22.11 -35.93
N GLN A 139 14.70 22.06 -34.70
CA GLN A 139 13.30 21.81 -34.39
C GLN A 139 12.39 22.76 -35.18
N THR A 140 11.46 22.20 -35.93
CA THR A 140 10.22 22.88 -36.31
C THR A 140 9.08 22.04 -35.76
N ALA A 141 8.37 22.63 -34.80
CA ALA A 141 7.21 22.07 -34.16
C ALA A 141 6.02 22.17 -35.10
N GLU A 142 5.35 21.05 -35.38
CA GLU A 142 3.93 21.02 -35.74
C GLU A 142 3.36 19.60 -35.54
N GLN A 143 2.70 19.44 -34.39
CA GLN A 143 1.56 18.58 -34.10
C GLN A 143 1.61 17.11 -34.56
N SER A 144 2.28 16.28 -33.76
CA SER A 144 1.78 14.95 -33.44
C SER A 144 2.15 14.65 -31.98
N ASN A 145 1.19 14.18 -31.17
CA ASN A 145 1.42 13.74 -29.79
C ASN A 145 2.22 12.42 -29.81
N VAL A 146 3.48 12.49 -30.19
CA VAL A 146 4.47 11.46 -29.85
C VAL A 146 4.81 11.72 -28.39
N ILE A 147 4.32 10.84 -27.52
CA ILE A 147 4.76 10.82 -26.12
C ILE A 147 6.23 10.38 -26.16
N ASP A 148 7.11 11.36 -26.07
CA ASP A 148 8.54 11.18 -25.87
C ASP A 148 8.75 10.47 -24.52
N PHE A 149 9.18 9.21 -24.58
CA PHE A 149 9.37 8.32 -23.43
C PHE A 149 10.83 8.33 -22.93
N ASP A 150 11.65 9.31 -23.35
CA ASP A 150 13.07 9.41 -22.98
C ASP A 150 13.36 10.51 -21.94
N THR A 151 12.33 11.19 -21.43
CA THR A 151 12.51 11.97 -20.21
C THR A 151 12.43 11.03 -19.01
N GLU A 152 13.52 10.99 -18.23
CA GLU A 152 13.63 10.45 -16.86
C GLU A 152 12.69 11.18 -15.88
N ALA A 153 11.42 11.36 -16.24
CA ALA A 153 10.36 11.65 -15.29
C ALA A 153 10.13 10.36 -14.50
N GLU A 154 10.91 10.23 -13.44
CA GLU A 154 10.70 9.33 -12.33
C GLU A 154 9.21 9.42 -11.95
N ILE A 155 8.41 8.47 -12.42
CA ILE A 155 7.00 8.37 -12.05
C ILE A 155 7.01 8.13 -10.56
N ASP A 156 6.60 9.14 -9.80
CA ASP A 156 6.53 9.11 -8.35
C ASP A 156 5.50 8.07 -7.89
N TRP A 157 6.00 6.85 -7.66
CA TRP A 157 5.22 5.72 -7.14
C TRP A 157 4.78 5.91 -5.69
N SER A 158 5.31 6.91 -4.99
CA SER A 158 4.87 7.24 -3.63
C SER A 158 3.48 7.88 -3.63
N ALA A 159 3.01 8.44 -4.75
CA ALA A 159 1.71 9.11 -4.86
C ALA A 159 0.48 8.17 -4.77
N ILE A 160 0.69 6.85 -4.76
CA ILE A 160 -0.39 5.86 -4.54
C ILE A 160 -0.43 5.34 -3.09
N ASP A 161 0.68 5.45 -2.35
CA ASP A 161 0.78 5.10 -0.93
C ASP A 161 0.72 6.32 0.00
N THR A 162 1.03 7.51 -0.52
CA THR A 162 0.54 8.75 0.08
C THR A 162 -0.91 8.92 -0.35
N VAL A 163 -1.78 8.32 0.46
CA VAL A 163 -3.05 8.97 0.79
C VAL A 163 -2.77 10.48 0.82
N PRO A 164 -3.37 11.30 -0.06
CA PRO A 164 -3.49 12.70 0.29
C PRO A 164 -4.15 12.67 1.65
N GLU A 165 -3.51 13.30 2.60
CA GLU A 165 -4.05 13.69 3.89
C GLU A 165 -5.32 14.51 3.63
N LEU A 166 -6.38 13.83 3.20
CA LEU A 166 -7.76 14.28 3.24
C LEU A 166 -8.24 13.95 4.65
N LEU A 167 -7.51 14.47 5.64
CA LEU A 167 -8.22 15.14 6.71
C LEU A 167 -8.94 16.29 6.01
N ASP A 168 -10.26 16.22 5.95
CA ASP A 168 -11.06 17.39 5.66
C ASP A 168 -10.48 18.56 6.48
N PRO A 169 -10.12 19.70 5.87
CA PRO A 169 -9.62 20.85 6.61
C PRO A 169 -10.68 21.41 7.58
N ALA A 170 -11.93 20.93 7.51
CA ALA A 170 -12.98 21.20 8.48
C ALA A 170 -12.79 20.49 9.84
N LEU A 171 -11.92 19.48 9.95
CA LEU A 171 -11.66 18.73 11.18
C LEU A 171 -10.29 18.98 11.80
N SER A 172 -9.42 19.75 11.14
CA SER A 172 -8.20 20.30 11.75
C SER A 172 -8.52 21.55 12.57
N SER A 173 -9.38 21.39 13.58
CA SER A 173 -9.51 22.35 14.66
C SER A 173 -8.91 21.75 15.92
N ASN A 174 -7.83 22.39 16.38
CA ASN A 174 -7.13 22.12 17.62
C ASN A 174 -8.12 21.82 18.77
N GLY A 175 -8.02 20.64 19.37
CA GLY A 175 -8.59 20.35 20.69
C GLY A 175 -10.10 20.09 20.76
N THR A 176 -10.77 19.75 19.66
CA THR A 176 -12.22 19.50 19.68
C THR A 176 -12.54 18.11 20.23
N ASN A 177 -13.41 18.05 21.27
CA ASN A 177 -13.87 16.81 21.89
C ASN A 177 -14.53 15.87 20.85
N PRO A 178 -14.22 14.57 20.79
CA PRO A 178 -14.85 13.65 19.83
C PRO A 178 -16.36 13.52 19.98
N ASN A 179 -16.92 13.92 21.11
CA ASN A 179 -18.37 14.00 21.30
C ASN A 179 -19.00 15.14 20.50
N LEU A 180 -18.31 16.27 20.35
CA LEU A 180 -18.71 17.33 19.42
C LEU A 180 -18.64 16.84 17.98
N ILE A 181 -17.74 15.90 17.65
CA ILE A 181 -17.67 15.27 16.32
C ILE A 181 -18.82 14.28 16.13
N ALA A 182 -19.16 13.48 17.14
CA ALA A 182 -20.31 12.58 17.10
C ALA A 182 -21.64 13.35 16.99
N ASP A 183 -21.79 14.44 17.77
CA ASP A 183 -22.94 15.33 17.72
C ASP A 183 -22.97 16.11 16.40
N ALA A 184 -21.84 16.66 15.94
CA ALA A 184 -21.74 17.30 14.63
C ALA A 184 -21.96 16.32 13.47
N LEU A 185 -21.67 15.02 13.60
CA LEU A 185 -22.02 14.00 12.61
C LEU A 185 -23.52 13.66 12.65
N ARG A 186 -24.11 13.56 13.85
CA ARG A 186 -25.56 13.46 14.03
C ARG A 186 -26.28 14.68 13.43
N GLU A 187 -25.69 15.87 13.53
CA GLU A 187 -26.24 17.15 13.04
C GLU A 187 -25.90 17.45 11.56
N ALA A 188 -24.70 17.15 11.07
CA ALA A 188 -24.29 17.42 9.69
C ALA A 188 -25.04 16.53 8.68
N SER A 189 -25.46 15.33 9.10
CA SER A 189 -26.40 14.51 8.31
C SER A 189 -27.80 15.14 8.23
N LEU A 190 -28.16 16.07 9.12
CA LEU A 190 -29.43 16.82 9.07
C LEU A 190 -29.38 18.00 8.09
N ASN A 191 -28.19 18.52 7.77
CA ASN A 191 -28.00 19.74 6.97
C ASN A 191 -27.77 19.48 5.46
N GLY A 192 -27.66 18.21 5.04
CA GLY A 192 -27.47 17.82 3.65
C GLY A 192 -28.76 17.80 2.81
N SER A 193 -29.40 18.96 2.56
CA SER A 193 -30.49 19.19 1.57
C SER A 193 -31.73 18.29 1.53
N ASN A 194 -31.79 17.20 2.30
CA ASN A 194 -32.94 16.32 2.47
C ASN A 194 -33.18 16.21 3.97
N GLN A 195 -34.12 17.01 4.50
CA GLN A 195 -34.57 16.81 5.88
C GLN A 195 -34.98 15.33 6.04
N PRO A 196 -34.52 14.63 7.08
CA PRO A 196 -34.91 13.26 7.31
C PRO A 196 -36.38 13.28 7.73
N ILE A 197 -37.25 13.02 6.77
CA ILE A 197 -38.60 12.58 7.09
C ILE A 197 -38.40 11.26 7.83
N ASP A 198 -38.86 11.18 9.09
CA ASP A 198 -38.79 9.95 9.89
C ASP A 198 -39.86 8.96 9.39
N ASP A 199 -39.73 8.59 8.12
CA ASP A 199 -40.59 7.62 7.43
C ASP A 199 -40.23 6.17 7.82
N GLY A 200 -39.28 5.98 8.74
CA GLY A 200 -38.72 4.67 9.09
C GLY A 200 -37.83 4.06 8.02
N ILE A 201 -37.39 4.81 7.00
CA ILE A 201 -36.60 4.30 5.87
C ILE A 201 -35.16 4.79 6.00
N ALA A 202 -34.20 3.86 6.07
CA ALA A 202 -32.78 4.19 6.03
C ALA A 202 -32.34 4.40 4.58
N ARG A 203 -31.94 5.63 4.21
CA ARG A 203 -31.50 6.00 2.85
C ARG A 203 -30.06 6.48 2.82
N GLY A 204 -29.35 6.20 1.73
CA GLY A 204 -28.02 6.76 1.50
C GLY A 204 -27.01 6.32 2.55
N ASN A 205 -26.36 7.27 3.23
CA ASN A 205 -25.37 7.00 4.28
C ASN A 205 -25.97 6.34 5.53
N ASP A 206 -27.25 6.59 5.80
CA ASP A 206 -27.98 6.02 6.95
C ASP A 206 -28.30 4.52 6.73
N ALA A 207 -28.31 4.07 5.47
CA ALA A 207 -28.54 2.66 5.08
C ALA A 207 -27.30 1.77 5.27
N LEU A 208 -26.11 2.36 5.37
CA LEU A 208 -24.86 1.64 5.60
C LEU A 208 -24.75 1.20 7.06
N THR A 209 -23.96 0.15 7.31
CA THR A 209 -23.64 -0.25 8.69
C THR A 209 -22.64 0.72 9.32
N LEU A 210 -22.56 0.76 10.66
CA LEU A 210 -21.65 1.65 11.40
C LEU A 210 -20.18 1.48 10.99
N LEU A 211 -19.76 0.25 10.71
CA LEU A 211 -18.40 -0.03 10.26
C LEU A 211 -18.23 0.09 8.74
N GLU A 212 -19.31 0.24 7.97
CA GLU A 212 -19.25 0.51 6.53
C GLU A 212 -19.25 2.01 6.21
N ASN A 213 -19.93 2.83 7.03
CA ASN A 213 -19.95 4.27 6.82
C ASN A 213 -18.60 4.88 7.23
N ARG A 214 -18.00 5.66 6.32
CA ARG A 214 -16.66 6.22 6.49
C ARG A 214 -16.57 7.14 7.71
N SER A 215 -17.58 7.97 7.95
CA SER A 215 -17.57 8.92 9.06
C SER A 215 -17.60 8.22 10.42
N THR A 216 -18.47 7.22 10.58
CA THR A 216 -18.60 6.44 11.82
C THR A 216 -17.41 5.49 12.00
N TYR A 217 -16.85 4.97 10.91
CA TYR A 217 -15.62 4.20 10.93
C TYR A 217 -14.42 5.04 11.40
N THR A 218 -14.26 6.26 10.89
CA THR A 218 -13.20 7.18 11.35
C THR A 218 -13.34 7.47 12.85
N LEU A 219 -14.56 7.72 13.33
CA LEU A 219 -14.82 7.91 14.76
C LEU A 219 -14.45 6.66 15.58
N PHE A 220 -14.84 5.48 15.11
CA PHE A 220 -14.44 4.20 15.71
C PHE A 220 -12.91 4.05 15.81
N ILE A 221 -12.16 4.39 14.76
CA ILE A 221 -10.69 4.35 14.78
C ILE A 221 -10.11 5.34 15.80
N HIS A 222 -10.64 6.57 15.87
CA HIS A 222 -10.21 7.55 16.86
C HIS A 222 -10.48 7.09 18.30
N GLU A 223 -11.65 6.49 18.53
CA GLU A 223 -12.01 5.91 19.83
C GLU A 223 -11.08 4.73 20.20
N LEU A 224 -10.70 3.89 19.24
CA LEU A 224 -9.74 2.81 19.47
C LEU A 224 -8.34 3.36 19.81
N TYR A 225 -7.88 4.40 19.10
CA TYR A 225 -6.60 5.03 19.42
C TYR A 225 -6.60 5.69 20.80
N ARG A 226 -7.71 6.30 21.19
CA ARG A 226 -7.91 6.86 22.53
C ARG A 226 -7.81 5.78 23.59
N LEU A 227 -8.49 4.65 23.41
CA LEU A 227 -8.43 3.52 24.34
C LEU A 227 -7.00 2.94 24.41
N GLN A 228 -6.35 2.72 23.26
CA GLN A 228 -4.97 2.21 23.20
C GLN A 228 -3.99 3.15 23.90
N SER A 229 -4.08 4.45 23.65
CA SER A 229 -3.20 5.47 24.23
C SER A 229 -3.37 5.53 25.74
N PHE A 230 -4.61 5.48 26.22
CA PHE A 230 -4.92 5.39 27.64
C PHE A 230 -4.28 4.16 28.29
N LEU A 231 -4.47 2.97 27.71
CA LEU A 231 -3.92 1.72 28.25
C LEU A 231 -2.38 1.73 28.25
N LYS A 232 -1.75 2.22 27.19
CA LYS A 232 -0.28 2.38 27.11
C LYS A 232 0.24 3.34 28.17
N GLN A 233 -0.43 4.48 28.35
CA GLN A 233 -0.07 5.44 29.38
C GLN A 233 -0.18 4.82 30.78
N ARG A 234 -1.29 4.14 31.10
CA ARG A 234 -1.48 3.45 32.38
C ARG A 234 -0.39 2.39 32.61
N LEU A 235 0.01 1.66 31.57
CA LEU A 235 1.02 0.61 31.67
C LEU A 235 2.39 1.20 31.97
N ASN A 236 2.73 2.29 31.29
CA ASN A 236 3.96 3.02 31.56
C ASN A 236 3.99 3.63 32.97
N GLU A 237 2.86 4.18 33.44
CA GLU A 237 2.75 4.66 34.83
C GLU A 237 2.96 3.53 35.84
N TYR A 238 2.47 2.33 35.57
CA TYR A 238 2.72 1.16 36.42
C TYR A 238 4.21 0.82 36.51
N HIS A 239 4.94 0.91 35.39
CA HIS A 239 6.39 0.66 35.34
C HIS A 239 7.23 1.78 35.95
N VAL A 240 6.74 3.02 35.96
CA VAL A 240 7.44 4.20 36.47
C VAL A 240 7.15 4.43 37.96
N ASN A 241 6.09 3.83 38.54
CA ASN A 241 5.63 4.18 39.88
C ASN A 241 6.30 3.41 41.04
N GLU A 242 7.38 3.99 41.55
CA GLU A 242 7.76 3.94 42.99
C GLU A 242 7.13 5.08 43.81
N THR A 243 6.32 5.94 43.20
CA THR A 243 5.89 7.22 43.82
C THR A 243 4.62 7.03 44.68
N ILE A 244 4.79 7.13 46.00
CA ILE A 244 3.75 7.09 47.06
C ILE A 244 2.49 7.93 46.72
N LEU A 245 2.67 9.02 45.97
CA LEU A 245 1.60 9.92 45.54
C LEU A 245 0.58 9.25 44.60
N MET A 246 1.03 8.40 43.67
CA MET A 246 0.12 7.67 42.77
C MET A 246 -0.66 6.59 43.52
N THR A 247 -0.02 5.93 44.49
CA THR A 247 -0.70 4.99 45.40
C THR A 247 -1.81 5.69 46.19
N PHE A 248 -1.56 6.92 46.66
CA PHE A 248 -2.55 7.71 47.40
C PHE A 248 -3.72 8.18 46.52
N ILE A 249 -3.44 8.60 45.28
CA ILE A 249 -4.48 8.99 44.31
C ILE A 249 -5.34 7.77 43.91
N MET A 250 -4.73 6.60 43.71
CA MET A 250 -5.44 5.36 43.38
C MET A 250 -6.25 4.78 44.55
N GLN A 251 -5.84 4.98 45.81
CA GLN A 251 -6.61 4.54 46.98
C GLN A 251 -8.00 5.18 47.10
N ASN A 252 -8.17 6.38 46.54
CA ASN A 252 -9.46 7.07 46.51
C ASN A 252 -10.32 6.67 45.30
N ALA A 253 -9.78 5.87 44.38
CA ALA A 253 -10.50 5.40 43.19
C ALA A 253 -11.50 4.28 43.52
N PRO A 254 -12.56 4.09 42.71
CA PRO A 254 -13.41 2.91 42.75
C PRO A 254 -12.64 1.59 42.83
N ILE A 255 -13.19 0.62 43.56
CA ILE A 255 -12.59 -0.72 43.76
C ILE A 255 -12.33 -1.42 42.42
N SER A 256 -13.17 -1.16 41.42
CA SER A 256 -13.03 -1.66 40.05
C SER A 256 -11.75 -1.18 39.35
N ILE A 257 -11.34 0.07 39.59
CA ILE A 257 -10.06 0.63 39.11
C ILE A 257 -8.88 0.07 39.90
N GLN A 258 -9.03 -0.06 41.22
CA GLN A 258 -7.95 -0.55 42.10
C GLN A 258 -7.58 -2.01 41.87
N LYS A 259 -8.52 -2.83 41.39
CA LYS A 259 -8.33 -4.28 41.18
C LYS A 259 -7.54 -4.63 39.92
N ILE A 260 -7.34 -3.67 39.02
CA ILE A 260 -6.72 -3.93 37.71
C ILE A 260 -5.21 -3.99 37.87
N ASN A 261 -4.64 -5.13 37.47
CA ASN A 261 -3.20 -5.38 37.55
C ASN A 261 -2.50 -5.10 36.22
N GLU A 262 -1.17 -5.10 36.23
CA GLU A 262 -0.34 -4.99 35.03
C GLU A 262 -0.68 -6.06 33.97
N ASN A 263 -0.96 -7.29 34.42
CA ASN A 263 -1.33 -8.40 33.53
C ASN A 263 -2.68 -8.16 32.84
N ASP A 264 -3.65 -7.60 33.55
CA ASP A 264 -4.98 -7.28 33.01
C ASP A 264 -4.83 -6.19 31.95
N LEU A 265 -4.03 -5.16 32.25
CA LEU A 265 -3.77 -4.06 31.32
C LEU A 265 -3.03 -4.50 30.04
N LYS A 266 -2.06 -5.42 30.17
CA LYS A 266 -1.41 -6.07 29.03
C LYS A 266 -2.40 -6.90 28.21
N SER A 267 -3.34 -7.59 28.85
CA SER A 267 -4.38 -8.34 28.15
C SER A 267 -5.33 -7.43 27.38
N PHE A 268 -5.73 -6.30 27.97
CA PHE A 268 -6.58 -5.30 27.32
C PHE A 268 -5.88 -4.68 26.12
N LEU A 269 -4.61 -4.31 26.28
CA LEU A 269 -3.81 -3.74 25.20
C LEU A 269 -3.65 -4.75 24.05
N LYS A 270 -3.39 -6.02 24.35
CA LYS A 270 -3.32 -7.09 23.34
C LYS A 270 -4.62 -7.23 22.53
N ASN A 271 -5.78 -7.14 23.19
CA ASN A 271 -7.08 -7.20 22.50
C ASN A 271 -7.31 -5.99 21.60
N VAL A 272 -6.89 -4.79 22.02
CA VAL A 272 -6.96 -3.58 21.19
C VAL A 272 -6.01 -3.68 19.99
N ASP A 273 -4.77 -4.14 20.21
CA ASP A 273 -3.75 -4.31 19.17
C ASP A 273 -4.14 -5.38 18.15
N SER A 274 -4.84 -6.44 18.57
CA SER A 274 -5.31 -7.49 17.66
C SER A 274 -6.42 -6.96 16.72
N ILE A 275 -7.28 -6.07 17.21
CA ILE A 275 -8.28 -5.37 16.40
C ILE A 275 -7.61 -4.41 15.41
N PHE A 276 -6.61 -3.63 15.84
CA PHE A 276 -5.83 -2.78 14.93
C PHE A 276 -5.15 -3.60 13.83
N THR A 277 -4.56 -4.74 14.18
CA THR A 277 -3.92 -5.65 13.22
C THR A 277 -4.94 -6.20 12.22
N SER A 278 -6.14 -6.57 12.69
CA SER A 278 -7.24 -7.02 11.83
C SER A 278 -7.68 -5.93 10.85
N ILE A 279 -7.82 -4.70 11.31
CA ILE A 279 -8.19 -3.53 10.50
C ILE A 279 -7.13 -3.25 9.43
N ALA A 280 -5.85 -3.20 9.83
CA ALA A 280 -4.73 -2.96 8.92
C ALA A 280 -4.62 -4.05 7.85
N HIS A 281 -4.76 -5.32 8.25
CA HIS A 281 -4.76 -6.45 7.31
C HIS A 281 -5.94 -6.39 6.32
N ARG A 282 -7.10 -5.89 6.75
CA ARG A 282 -8.31 -5.83 5.90
C ARG A 282 -8.29 -4.68 4.88
N GLN A 283 -7.33 -3.75 4.96
CA GLN A 283 -7.16 -2.60 4.05
C GLN A 283 -8.47 -1.82 3.80
N LEU A 284 -9.25 -1.61 4.86
CA LEU A 284 -10.60 -1.05 4.78
C LEU A 284 -10.63 0.34 4.13
N ASP A 285 -9.63 1.20 4.39
CA ASP A 285 -9.56 2.55 3.80
C ASP A 285 -9.47 2.54 2.27
N ARG A 286 -8.73 1.58 1.71
CA ARG A 286 -8.65 1.39 0.25
C ARG A 286 -9.99 0.91 -0.30
N LEU A 287 -10.68 0.01 0.41
CA LEU A 287 -12.00 -0.48 0.03
C LEU A 287 -13.08 0.61 0.12
N PHE A 288 -13.03 1.49 1.13
CA PHE A 288 -13.89 2.67 1.20
C PHE A 288 -13.61 3.62 0.05
N SER A 289 -12.33 3.88 -0.25
CA SER A 289 -11.94 4.73 -1.40
C SER A 289 -12.42 4.15 -2.73
N MET A 290 -12.42 2.82 -2.86
CA MET A 290 -12.90 2.08 -4.01
C MET A 290 -14.42 2.20 -4.20
N ARG A 291 -15.17 2.11 -3.10
CA ARG A 291 -16.63 2.28 -3.08
C ARG A 291 -17.03 3.73 -3.35
N ASP A 292 -16.35 4.68 -2.71
CA ASP A 292 -16.73 6.09 -2.72
C ASP A 292 -16.34 6.77 -4.06
N SER A 293 -15.34 6.25 -4.79
CA SER A 293 -14.85 6.87 -6.03
C SER A 293 -14.44 5.87 -7.10
N TYR A 294 -15.19 5.82 -8.21
CA TYR A 294 -14.85 5.04 -9.40
C TYR A 294 -13.49 5.45 -10.02
N LYS A 295 -13.12 6.74 -9.94
CA LYS A 295 -11.84 7.24 -10.46
C LYS A 295 -10.65 6.64 -9.73
N PHE A 296 -10.83 6.22 -8.47
CA PHE A 296 -9.81 5.49 -7.74
C PHE A 296 -9.63 4.07 -8.32
N VAL A 297 -10.73 3.39 -8.62
CA VAL A 297 -10.73 2.07 -9.27
C VAL A 297 -10.04 2.14 -10.63
N ASP A 298 -10.38 3.10 -11.47
CA ASP A 298 -9.79 3.26 -12.81
C ASP A 298 -8.28 3.50 -12.75
N ARG A 299 -7.83 4.38 -11.84
CA ARG A 299 -6.38 4.61 -11.62
C ARG A 299 -5.67 3.33 -11.19
N LEU A 300 -6.31 2.53 -10.35
CA LEU A 300 -5.75 1.28 -9.84
C LEU A 300 -5.69 0.21 -10.94
N ILE A 301 -6.70 0.11 -11.80
CA ILE A 301 -6.69 -0.74 -12.99
C ILE A 301 -5.57 -0.34 -13.94
N ASN A 302 -5.43 0.96 -14.24
CA ASN A 302 -4.36 1.47 -15.11
C ASN A 302 -2.98 1.16 -14.53
N CYS A 303 -2.80 1.30 -13.21
CA CYS A 303 -1.57 0.92 -12.52
C CYS A 303 -1.26 -0.58 -12.71
N PHE A 304 -2.25 -1.45 -12.56
CA PHE A 304 -2.07 -2.88 -12.81
C PHE A 304 -1.68 -3.21 -14.25
N GLN A 305 -2.32 -2.56 -15.22
CA GLN A 305 -1.98 -2.73 -16.64
C GLN A 305 -0.55 -2.29 -16.93
N GLN A 306 -0.13 -1.13 -16.41
CA GLN A 306 1.24 -0.65 -16.54
C GLN A 306 2.25 -1.59 -15.90
N LYS A 307 1.96 -2.12 -14.69
CA LYS A 307 2.83 -3.12 -14.05
C LYS A 307 2.92 -4.41 -14.85
N LYS A 308 1.82 -4.87 -15.45
CA LYS A 308 1.83 -6.06 -16.33
C LYS A 308 2.73 -5.83 -17.54
N ILE A 309 2.61 -4.69 -18.22
CA ILE A 309 3.46 -4.32 -19.36
C ILE A 309 4.93 -4.25 -18.94
N SER A 310 5.22 -3.62 -17.79
CA SER A 310 6.58 -3.51 -17.27
C SER A 310 7.20 -4.88 -16.96
N ILE A 311 6.42 -5.82 -16.43
CA ILE A 311 6.88 -7.20 -16.16
C ILE A 311 7.24 -7.91 -17.47
N GLU A 312 6.39 -7.84 -18.49
CA GLU A 312 6.67 -8.46 -19.79
C GLU A 312 7.91 -7.86 -20.45
N ARG A 313 8.05 -6.52 -20.41
CA ARG A 313 9.24 -5.83 -20.93
C ARG A 313 10.51 -6.28 -20.22
N ASN A 314 10.50 -6.32 -18.88
CA ASN A 314 11.66 -6.72 -18.10
C ASN A 314 12.02 -8.20 -18.35
N ARG A 315 11.03 -9.05 -18.59
CA ARG A 315 11.24 -10.46 -18.94
C ARG A 315 11.86 -10.62 -20.34
N LEU A 316 11.48 -9.79 -21.30
CA LEU A 316 12.13 -9.75 -22.62
C LEU A 316 13.58 -9.26 -22.51
N GLN A 317 13.79 -8.15 -21.79
CA GLN A 317 15.14 -7.62 -21.53
C GLN A 317 16.05 -8.63 -20.82
N GLN A 318 15.51 -9.40 -19.88
CA GLN A 318 16.28 -10.46 -19.21
C GLN A 318 16.77 -11.51 -20.22
N LYS A 319 15.91 -11.95 -21.15
CA LYS A 319 16.29 -12.93 -22.17
C LYS A 319 17.35 -12.38 -23.13
N GLU A 320 17.19 -11.12 -23.57
CA GLU A 320 18.16 -10.46 -24.43
C GLU A 320 19.53 -10.33 -23.75
N LEU A 321 19.54 -10.01 -22.45
CA LEU A 321 20.79 -9.95 -21.67
C LEU A 321 21.43 -11.32 -21.47
N GLU A 322 20.64 -12.38 -21.26
CA GLU A 322 21.13 -13.76 -21.17
C GLU A 322 21.76 -14.22 -22.50
N GLU A 323 21.13 -13.91 -23.63
CA GLU A 323 21.66 -14.20 -24.96
C GLU A 323 22.95 -13.41 -25.23
N LYS A 324 22.94 -12.10 -24.95
CA LYS A 324 24.12 -11.24 -25.12
C LYS A 324 25.28 -11.72 -24.23
N ALA A 325 25.02 -12.11 -23.00
CA ALA A 325 26.03 -12.66 -22.10
C ALA A 325 26.61 -13.98 -22.65
N SER A 326 25.77 -14.86 -23.22
CA SER A 326 26.25 -16.09 -23.86
C SER A 326 27.13 -15.81 -25.08
N ASN A 327 26.73 -14.87 -25.93
CA ASN A 327 27.49 -14.47 -27.11
C ASN A 327 28.84 -13.86 -26.73
N SER A 328 28.88 -12.94 -25.76
CA SER A 328 30.14 -12.35 -25.27
C SER A 328 31.08 -13.40 -24.66
N LEU A 329 30.53 -14.43 -23.97
CA LEU A 329 31.34 -15.53 -23.44
C LEU A 329 31.94 -16.39 -24.57
N GLN A 330 31.19 -16.66 -25.63
CA GLN A 330 31.69 -17.39 -26.80
C GLN A 330 32.78 -16.60 -27.53
N GLU A 331 32.57 -15.29 -27.71
CA GLU A 331 33.59 -14.41 -28.29
C GLU A 331 34.86 -14.40 -27.43
N GLU A 332 34.75 -14.29 -26.11
CA GLU A 332 35.90 -14.35 -25.21
C GLU A 332 36.68 -15.66 -25.37
N GLN A 333 35.98 -16.80 -25.47
CA GLN A 333 36.62 -18.10 -25.71
C GLN A 333 37.37 -18.13 -27.05
N GLN A 334 36.74 -17.68 -28.14
CA GLN A 334 37.38 -17.63 -29.45
C GLN A 334 38.60 -16.69 -29.47
N LEU A 335 38.50 -15.53 -28.84
CA LEU A 335 39.63 -14.60 -28.72
C LEU A 335 40.76 -15.21 -27.90
N LYS A 336 40.45 -15.92 -26.81
CA LYS A 336 41.45 -16.59 -25.97
C LYS A 336 42.18 -17.71 -26.72
N GLU A 337 41.48 -18.48 -27.55
CA GLU A 337 42.09 -19.48 -28.42
C GLU A 337 43.04 -18.85 -29.45
N LYS A 338 42.59 -17.79 -30.14
CA LYS A 338 43.42 -17.04 -31.10
C LYS A 338 44.65 -16.43 -30.41
N LEU A 339 44.48 -15.90 -29.21
CA LEU A 339 45.58 -15.36 -28.41
C LEU A 339 46.60 -16.44 -28.05
N ASN A 340 46.16 -17.62 -27.60
CA ASN A 340 47.05 -18.75 -27.33
C ASN A 340 47.82 -19.21 -28.57
N LEU A 341 47.16 -19.26 -29.73
CA LEU A 341 47.82 -19.58 -30.99
C LEU A 341 48.89 -18.54 -31.34
N LEU A 342 48.58 -17.25 -31.22
CA LEU A 342 49.52 -16.16 -31.48
C LEU A 342 50.74 -16.19 -30.53
N ILE A 343 50.51 -16.48 -29.24
CA ILE A 343 51.59 -16.67 -28.26
C ILE A 343 52.50 -17.84 -28.69
N SER A 344 51.92 -18.95 -29.15
CA SER A 344 52.67 -20.12 -29.62
C SER A 344 53.52 -19.80 -30.86
N TYR A 345 52.95 -19.11 -31.87
CA TYR A 345 53.67 -18.67 -33.06
C TYR A 345 54.79 -17.69 -32.72
N THR A 346 54.53 -16.74 -31.82
CA THR A 346 55.54 -15.76 -31.38
C THR A 346 56.71 -16.46 -30.68
N LYS A 347 56.43 -17.48 -29.85
CA LYS A 347 57.46 -18.33 -29.22
C LYS A 347 58.27 -19.11 -30.25
N GLN A 348 57.63 -19.70 -31.26
CA GLN A 348 58.30 -20.40 -32.35
C GLN A 348 59.17 -19.45 -33.19
N LEU A 349 58.65 -18.29 -33.56
CA LEU A 349 59.37 -17.29 -34.34
C LEU A 349 60.58 -16.78 -33.56
N LYS A 350 60.43 -16.52 -32.26
CA LYS A 350 61.55 -16.17 -31.37
C LYS A 350 62.64 -17.23 -31.42
N GLU A 351 62.28 -18.52 -31.35
CA GLU A 351 63.24 -19.62 -31.41
C GLU A 351 63.93 -19.70 -32.79
N GLN A 352 63.18 -19.55 -33.88
CA GLN A 352 63.73 -19.54 -35.24
C GLN A 352 64.70 -18.37 -35.46
N VAL A 353 64.32 -17.16 -35.07
CA VAL A 353 65.18 -15.97 -35.16
C VAL A 353 66.44 -16.15 -34.30
N ALA A 354 66.31 -16.68 -33.08
CA ALA A 354 67.48 -16.96 -32.24
C ALA A 354 68.44 -17.97 -32.90
N LYS A 355 67.92 -19.03 -33.53
CA LYS A 355 68.71 -20.02 -34.29
C LYS A 355 69.40 -19.39 -35.51
N GLU A 356 68.69 -18.56 -36.27
CA GLU A 356 69.26 -17.89 -37.44
C GLU A 356 70.38 -16.90 -37.07
N ILE A 357 70.21 -16.10 -36.01
CA ILE A 357 71.27 -15.19 -35.55
C ILE A 357 72.47 -16.00 -35.02
N SER A 358 72.23 -17.10 -34.29
CA SER A 358 73.28 -17.97 -33.76
C SER A 358 74.16 -18.57 -34.87
N THR A 359 73.53 -19.06 -35.94
CA THR A 359 74.21 -19.71 -37.07
C THR A 359 74.90 -18.71 -38.00
N LYS A 360 74.23 -17.61 -38.39
CA LYS A 360 74.77 -16.66 -39.39
C LYS A 360 75.73 -15.62 -38.80
N LYS A 361 75.53 -15.18 -37.55
CA LYS A 361 76.30 -14.05 -36.98
C LYS A 361 77.19 -14.41 -35.79
N CYS A 362 76.90 -15.50 -35.06
CA CYS A 362 77.57 -15.75 -33.77
C CYS A 362 78.27 -17.12 -33.66
N GLN A 363 78.62 -17.76 -34.79
CA GLN A 363 79.46 -18.98 -34.81
C GLN A 363 78.94 -20.07 -33.86
N ASN A 364 77.63 -20.37 -33.90
CA ASN A 364 76.94 -21.39 -33.08
C ASN A 364 76.94 -21.16 -31.55
N ARG A 365 77.12 -19.93 -31.07
CA ARG A 365 76.89 -19.60 -29.65
C ARG A 365 75.40 -19.45 -29.34
N ARG A 366 74.96 -19.88 -28.16
CA ARG A 366 73.56 -19.74 -27.71
C ARG A 366 73.19 -18.27 -27.55
N ILE A 367 72.05 -17.87 -28.12
CA ILE A 367 71.51 -16.51 -28.04
C ILE A 367 70.12 -16.59 -27.42
N ASN A 368 69.87 -15.75 -26.41
CA ASN A 368 68.56 -15.61 -25.79
C ASN A 368 68.02 -14.20 -26.09
N ILE A 369 66.88 -14.12 -26.76
CA ILE A 369 66.22 -12.84 -27.07
C ILE A 369 65.44 -12.40 -25.81
N MET A 370 65.72 -11.19 -25.32
CA MET A 370 65.12 -10.61 -24.12
C MET A 370 64.24 -9.40 -24.46
N GLY A 371 63.10 -9.24 -23.79
CA GLY A 371 62.13 -8.14 -24.00
C GLY A 371 60.72 -8.51 -23.54
N GLU A 372 59.72 -7.68 -23.87
CA GLU A 372 58.28 -7.90 -23.55
C GLU A 372 57.72 -9.22 -24.11
N ILE A 373 58.34 -9.77 -25.14
CA ILE A 373 58.03 -11.11 -25.66
C ILE A 373 58.23 -12.23 -24.62
N ASN A 374 59.02 -11.98 -23.57
CA ASN A 374 59.25 -12.94 -22.48
C ASN A 374 58.16 -12.90 -21.40
N THR A 375 57.33 -11.86 -21.40
CA THR A 375 56.20 -11.72 -20.47
C THR A 375 54.88 -12.23 -21.05
N LEU A 376 54.89 -12.77 -22.29
CA LEU A 376 53.75 -13.33 -23.04
C LEU A 376 53.50 -14.83 -22.84
#